data_AF-A0A921JPQ5-F1
#
_entry.id   AF-A0A921JPQ5-F1
#
_cell.length_a   1.000
_cell.length_b   1.000
_cell.length_c   1.000
_cell.angle_alpha   90.00
_cell.angle_beta   90.00
_cell.angle_gamma   90.00
#
_symmetry.space_group_name_H-M   'P 1'
#
loop_
_entity.id
_entity.type
_entity.pdbx_description
1 polymer ?
#
loop_
_entity_poly.entity_id
_entity_poly.type
_entity_poly.pdbx_seq_one_letter_code
_entity_poly.pdbx_strand_id
1 'polypeptide(L)'
;MDHARQPNGSPLGPDTLSSAGPTRKVRLWDALSTAIASTARPFVISDSGDNPGAGGADDVTVALAELLSREEITEGALSAICASIYDPQALEVAEGAGVGAVVDVSVGGLRVIVTSRRNQYTTLEQFSRVGLDPRTTDIVVVKIGYLEPDLHDLAADWILALTPGGVDQDLIRLGHHRIDRPMFPFDPEMADPPLEVRR
;
A
#
# COMPACT_ATOMS: atom_id res chain seq x y z
N MET A 1 14.70 -18.99 2.28
CA MET A 1 13.69 -19.75 3.03
C MET A 1 12.34 -19.30 2.50
N ASP A 2 11.58 -20.25 2.00
CA ASP A 2 10.33 -20.06 1.26
C ASP A 2 9.26 -19.47 2.19
N HIS A 3 8.91 -18.20 2.00
CA HIS A 3 7.75 -17.59 2.66
C HIS A 3 6.50 -18.12 1.93
N ALA A 4 6.13 -19.35 2.28
CA ALA A 4 4.92 -19.99 1.80
C ALA A 4 3.73 -19.03 1.89
N ARG A 5 3.01 -18.87 0.76
CA ARG A 5 1.68 -18.24 0.71
C ARG A 5 0.88 -18.72 1.92
N GLN A 6 0.56 -17.81 2.84
CA GLN A 6 -0.30 -18.20 3.96
C GLN A 6 -1.67 -18.61 3.40
N PRO A 7 -2.22 -19.75 3.84
CA PRO A 7 -3.47 -20.26 3.32
C PRO A 7 -4.59 -19.29 3.67
N ASN A 8 -5.32 -18.88 2.64
CA ASN A 8 -6.60 -18.16 2.65
C ASN A 8 -7.18 -17.88 4.04
N GLY A 9 -6.91 -16.68 4.57
CA GLY A 9 -7.84 -16.07 5.51
C GLY A 9 -9.19 -15.90 4.82
N SER A 10 -10.28 -16.08 5.57
CA SER A 10 -11.64 -15.95 5.05
C SER A 10 -11.80 -14.67 4.19
N PRO A 11 -12.55 -14.73 3.08
CA PRO A 11 -12.83 -13.54 2.28
C PRO A 11 -13.35 -12.43 3.18
N LEU A 12 -12.92 -11.19 2.91
CA LEU A 12 -13.50 -10.02 3.57
C LEU A 12 -15.03 -10.09 3.37
N GLY A 13 -15.77 -10.03 4.48
CA GLY A 13 -17.22 -10.23 4.47
C GLY A 13 -17.94 -9.23 3.56
N PRO A 14 -19.13 -9.61 3.03
CA PRO A 14 -19.85 -8.86 2.01
C PRO A 14 -20.27 -7.43 2.43
N ASP A 15 -20.27 -7.12 3.73
CA ASP A 15 -20.85 -5.88 4.29
C ASP A 15 -19.84 -4.78 4.62
N THR A 16 -18.62 -4.81 4.08
CA THR A 16 -17.71 -3.64 4.12
C THR A 16 -18.06 -2.57 3.09
N LEU A 17 -19.23 -2.66 2.46
CA LEU A 17 -19.67 -1.85 1.33
C LEU A 17 -20.98 -1.12 1.64
N SER A 18 -20.92 0.11 2.14
CA SER A 18 -22.07 1.03 2.03
C SER A 18 -21.67 2.52 2.00
N SER A 19 -21.94 3.11 0.83
CA SER A 19 -22.12 4.50 0.40
C SER A 19 -21.62 5.69 1.24
N ALA A 20 -20.36 6.05 1.01
CA ALA A 20 -19.96 7.36 0.47
C ALA A 20 -18.83 7.09 -0.52
N GLY A 21 -19.20 6.56 -1.70
CA GLY A 21 -18.31 5.94 -2.70
C GLY A 21 -17.26 5.00 -2.07
N PRO A 22 -17.55 3.72 -1.80
CA PRO A 22 -16.68 2.94 -0.92
C PRO A 22 -15.32 2.73 -1.57
N THR A 23 -14.28 3.27 -0.95
CA THR A 23 -12.90 2.85 -1.18
C THR A 23 -12.86 1.33 -1.26
N ARG A 24 -12.56 0.78 -2.45
CA ARG A 24 -12.47 -0.67 -2.66
C ARG A 24 -11.28 -1.19 -1.87
N LYS A 25 -11.53 -1.89 -0.77
CA LYS A 25 -10.50 -2.51 0.09
C LYS A 25 -10.35 -3.98 -0.29
N VAL A 26 -9.13 -4.38 -0.64
CA VAL A 26 -8.83 -5.77 -1.01
C VAL A 26 -7.47 -6.19 -0.45
N ARG A 27 -7.10 -7.45 -0.63
CA ARG A 27 -5.72 -7.89 -0.37
C ARG A 27 -4.79 -7.36 -1.45
N LEU A 28 -3.51 -7.20 -1.12
CA LEU A 28 -2.51 -6.64 -2.04
C LEU A 28 -2.41 -7.41 -3.37
N TRP A 29 -2.44 -8.74 -3.34
CA TRP A 29 -2.40 -9.56 -4.56
C TRP A 29 -3.60 -9.30 -5.48
N ASP A 30 -4.80 -9.13 -4.91
CA ASP A 30 -6.01 -8.80 -5.67
C ASP A 30 -5.93 -7.38 -6.23
N ALA A 31 -5.38 -6.43 -5.45
CA ALA A 31 -5.12 -5.07 -5.91
C ALA A 31 -4.16 -5.05 -7.10
N LEU A 32 -3.06 -5.80 -7.02
CA LEU A 32 -2.07 -5.86 -8.09
C LEU A 32 -2.60 -6.55 -9.34
N SER A 33 -3.34 -7.66 -9.19
CA SER A 33 -4.02 -8.30 -10.32
C SER A 33 -5.06 -7.39 -10.98
N THR A 34 -5.79 -6.61 -10.19
CA THR A 34 -6.72 -5.59 -10.72
C THR A 34 -5.98 -4.50 -11.49
N ALA A 35 -4.88 -3.99 -10.94
CA ALA A 35 -4.07 -2.96 -11.56
C ALA A 35 -3.40 -3.41 -12.86
N ILE A 36 -2.95 -4.67 -12.94
CA ILE A 36 -2.34 -5.25 -14.15
C ILE A 36 -3.40 -5.41 -15.25
N ALA A 37 -4.58 -5.93 -14.92
CA ALA A 37 -5.66 -6.14 -15.88
C ALA A 37 -6.32 -4.84 -16.37
N SER A 38 -6.17 -3.74 -15.64
CA SER A 38 -6.76 -2.45 -15.98
C SER A 38 -6.03 -1.76 -17.14
N THR A 39 -6.78 -1.01 -17.95
CA THR A 39 -6.22 -0.08 -18.93
C THR A 39 -6.15 1.36 -18.40
N ALA A 40 -6.65 1.63 -17.19
CA ALA A 40 -6.61 2.94 -16.57
C ALA A 40 -5.20 3.21 -16.01
N ARG A 41 -4.52 4.25 -16.50
CA ARG A 41 -3.14 4.60 -16.16
C ARG A 41 -3.00 6.09 -15.83
N PRO A 42 -2.22 6.48 -14.79
CA PRO A 42 -1.62 5.59 -13.79
C PRO A 42 -2.70 4.94 -12.90
N PHE A 43 -2.52 3.66 -12.56
CA PHE A 43 -3.35 2.97 -11.57
C PHE A 43 -2.68 3.10 -10.20
N VAL A 44 -3.41 3.60 -9.19
CA VAL A 44 -2.83 3.81 -7.86
C VAL A 44 -3.27 2.74 -6.86
N ILE A 45 -2.31 2.07 -6.23
CA ILE A 45 -2.52 1.16 -5.11
C ILE A 45 -2.11 1.88 -3.83
N SER A 46 -3.09 2.12 -2.97
CA SER A 46 -2.90 2.68 -1.63
C SER A 46 -2.65 1.54 -0.65
N ASP A 47 -1.40 1.31 -0.27
CA ASP A 47 -0.99 0.28 0.70
C ASP A 47 -1.15 0.78 2.14
N SER A 48 -2.12 0.23 2.88
CA SER A 48 -2.49 0.79 4.19
C SER A 48 -1.66 0.27 5.36
N GLY A 49 -1.08 -0.93 5.28
CA GLY A 49 -0.63 -1.68 6.46
C GLY A 49 0.63 -1.14 7.12
N ASP A 50 1.41 -0.34 6.40
CA ASP A 50 2.66 0.24 6.87
C ASP A 50 2.81 1.73 6.51
N ASN A 51 1.70 2.48 6.58
CA ASN A 51 1.68 3.92 6.33
C ASN A 51 2.35 4.71 7.49
N PRO A 52 3.44 5.45 7.25
CA PRO A 52 4.11 6.24 8.29
C PRO A 52 3.24 7.38 8.85
N GLY A 53 2.32 7.94 8.07
CA GLY A 53 1.40 8.99 8.52
C GLY A 53 0.42 8.52 9.61
N ALA A 54 0.18 7.21 9.70
CA ALA A 54 -0.63 6.58 10.74
C ALA A 54 0.21 5.97 11.88
N GLY A 55 1.54 6.13 11.86
CA GLY A 55 2.46 5.54 12.83
C GLY A 55 3.17 4.26 12.36
N GLY A 56 3.00 3.86 11.10
CA GLY A 56 3.74 2.76 10.46
C GLY A 56 5.26 2.96 10.47
N ALA A 57 5.99 1.87 10.29
CA ALA A 57 7.45 1.88 10.30
C ALA A 57 8.04 2.30 8.94
N ASP A 58 7.24 2.14 7.88
CA ASP A 58 7.60 2.38 6.47
C ASP A 58 8.65 1.39 5.94
N ASP A 59 9.00 0.33 6.66
CA ASP A 59 10.05 -0.66 6.34
C ASP A 59 9.49 -2.04 5.88
N VAL A 60 8.17 -2.21 5.83
CA VAL A 60 7.55 -3.46 5.35
C VAL A 60 7.70 -3.56 3.82
N THR A 61 8.20 -4.70 3.34
CA THR A 61 8.56 -4.93 1.93
C THR A 61 7.57 -5.81 1.15
N VAL A 62 6.39 -6.09 1.71
CA VAL A 62 5.41 -6.99 1.09
C VAL A 62 4.97 -6.50 -0.30
N ALA A 63 4.72 -5.20 -0.46
CA ALA A 63 4.42 -4.59 -1.77
C ALA A 63 5.55 -4.81 -2.79
N LEU A 64 6.81 -4.59 -2.37
CA LEU A 64 7.98 -4.81 -3.21
C LEU A 64 8.12 -6.29 -3.63
N ALA A 65 7.97 -7.21 -2.68
CA ALA A 65 8.06 -8.65 -2.97
C ALA A 65 6.98 -9.09 -3.98
N GLU A 66 5.75 -8.61 -3.83
CA GLU A 66 4.66 -8.90 -4.77
C GLU A 66 4.94 -8.31 -6.16
N LEU A 67 5.42 -7.07 -6.26
CA LEU A 67 5.79 -6.45 -7.54
C LEU A 67 6.90 -7.23 -8.26
N LEU A 68 7.92 -7.68 -7.52
CA LEU A 68 9.02 -8.51 -8.05
C LEU A 68 8.58 -9.90 -8.51
N SER A 69 7.39 -10.37 -8.09
CA SER A 69 6.83 -11.66 -8.51
C SER A 69 6.02 -11.59 -9.82
N ARG A 70 5.85 -10.40 -10.40
CA ARG A 70 5.03 -10.19 -11.61
C ARG A 70 5.91 -10.02 -12.84
N GLU A 71 5.83 -10.98 -13.76
CA GLU A 71 6.56 -10.96 -15.03
C GLU A 71 6.20 -9.73 -15.87
N GLU A 72 4.94 -9.28 -15.83
CA GLU A 72 4.52 -8.06 -16.54
C GLU A 72 5.34 -6.84 -16.12
N ILE A 73 5.81 -6.81 -14.87
CA ILE A 73 6.60 -5.70 -14.33
C ILE A 73 8.10 -5.99 -14.49
N THR A 74 8.57 -7.19 -14.14
CA THR A 74 10.00 -7.52 -14.17
C THR A 74 10.55 -7.70 -15.58
N GLU A 75 9.70 -8.04 -16.56
CA GLU A 75 10.05 -8.04 -17.99
C GLU A 75 9.82 -6.67 -18.65
N GLY A 76 9.26 -5.70 -17.91
CA GLY A 76 9.07 -4.33 -18.36
C GLY A 76 7.88 -4.10 -19.31
N ALA A 77 6.92 -5.03 -19.36
CA ALA A 77 5.67 -4.82 -20.09
C ALA A 77 4.78 -3.73 -19.44
N LEU A 78 4.89 -3.56 -18.12
CA LEU A 78 4.30 -2.50 -17.32
C LEU A 78 5.37 -1.85 -16.44
N SER A 79 5.31 -0.53 -16.34
CA SER A 79 6.12 0.26 -15.42
C SER A 79 5.46 0.40 -14.06
N ALA A 80 6.24 0.30 -12.98
CA ALA A 80 5.72 0.42 -11.63
C ALA A 80 6.62 1.29 -10.74
N ILE A 81 6.02 2.09 -9.86
CA ILE A 81 6.72 2.77 -8.75
C ILE A 81 6.25 2.18 -7.42
N CYS A 82 7.19 1.81 -6.55
CA CYS A 82 6.92 1.46 -5.16
C CYS A 82 7.46 2.57 -4.23
N ALA A 83 6.55 3.27 -3.53
CA ALA A 83 6.85 4.40 -2.67
C ALA A 83 6.21 4.24 -1.26
N SER A 84 6.95 4.24 -0.16
CA SER A 84 8.41 4.20 0.02
C SER A 84 8.82 3.00 0.87
N ILE A 85 10.13 2.78 0.96
CA ILE A 85 10.74 1.89 1.95
C ILE A 85 11.74 2.70 2.77
N TYR A 86 11.50 2.79 4.08
CA TYR A 86 12.43 3.39 5.02
C TYR A 86 13.58 2.40 5.31
N ASP A 87 14.78 2.71 4.80
CA ASP A 87 15.98 1.94 5.05
C ASP A 87 17.22 2.86 5.05
N PRO A 88 17.57 3.44 6.22
CA PRO A 88 18.72 4.33 6.33
C PRO A 88 20.04 3.61 6.09
N GLN A 89 20.14 2.31 6.37
CA GLN A 89 21.36 1.54 6.15
C GLN A 89 21.60 1.29 4.66
N ALA A 90 20.54 0.97 3.90
CA ALA A 90 20.62 0.88 2.45
C ALA A 90 21.03 2.23 1.85
N LEU A 91 20.55 3.35 2.43
CA LEU A 91 21.00 4.67 1.99
C LEU A 91 22.46 4.96 2.39
N GLU A 92 22.93 4.57 3.57
CA GLU A 92 24.34 4.72 3.94
C GLU A 92 25.27 3.93 3.00
N VAL A 93 24.86 2.72 2.59
CA VAL A 93 25.58 1.93 1.58
C VAL A 93 25.59 2.64 0.23
N ALA A 94 24.45 3.22 -0.17
CA ALA A 94 24.30 4.01 -1.39
C ALA A 94 25.15 5.31 -1.37
N GLU A 95 25.12 6.05 -0.27
CA GLU A 95 25.87 7.29 -0.06
C GLU A 95 27.37 7.02 0.04
N GLY A 96 27.75 5.90 0.65
CA GLY A 96 29.12 5.39 0.63
C GLY A 96 29.64 5.13 -0.79
N ALA A 97 28.76 4.97 -1.78
CA ALA A 97 29.13 4.91 -3.19
C ALA A 97 29.48 6.29 -3.81
N GLY A 98 29.07 7.41 -3.19
CA GLY A 98 29.48 8.78 -3.52
C GLY A 98 28.35 9.77 -3.85
N VAL A 99 28.60 11.07 -3.59
CA VAL A 99 27.65 12.17 -3.81
C VAL A 99 27.30 12.33 -5.29
N GLY A 100 26.00 12.28 -5.60
CA GLY A 100 25.45 12.17 -6.96
C GLY A 100 24.71 10.85 -7.22
N ALA A 101 24.78 9.89 -6.30
CA ALA A 101 24.04 8.64 -6.37
C ALA A 101 22.56 8.83 -6.00
N VAL A 102 21.65 8.60 -6.96
CA VAL A 102 20.25 8.25 -6.72
C VAL A 102 20.19 6.73 -6.79
N VAL A 103 19.94 6.04 -5.67
CA VAL A 103 19.75 4.58 -5.71
C VAL A 103 18.30 4.28 -5.97
N ASP A 104 18.00 4.33 -7.25
CA ASP A 104 16.85 3.64 -7.80
C ASP A 104 17.21 2.17 -7.98
N VAL A 105 16.60 1.30 -7.19
CA VAL A 105 16.72 -0.15 -7.41
C VAL A 105 15.72 -0.52 -8.48
N SER A 106 16.14 -0.43 -9.74
CA SER A 106 15.31 -0.81 -10.87
C SER A 106 15.43 -2.30 -11.17
N VAL A 107 14.30 -2.99 -11.33
CA VAL A 107 14.23 -4.36 -11.85
C VAL A 107 13.18 -4.38 -12.96
N GLY A 108 13.61 -4.48 -14.22
CA GLY A 108 12.70 -4.37 -15.36
C GLY A 108 12.02 -2.99 -15.40
N GLY A 109 10.69 -2.98 -15.40
CA GLY A 109 9.87 -1.77 -15.33
C GLY A 109 9.65 -1.22 -13.92
N LEU A 110 10.13 -1.89 -12.87
CA LEU A 110 9.97 -1.46 -11.48
C LEU A 110 10.99 -0.39 -11.10
N ARG A 111 10.53 0.65 -10.42
CA ARG A 111 11.31 1.69 -9.73
C ARG A 111 10.96 1.65 -8.24
N VAL A 112 11.96 1.71 -7.36
CA VAL A 112 11.74 1.66 -5.89
C VAL A 112 12.34 2.88 -5.21
N ILE A 113 11.53 3.55 -4.39
CA ILE A 113 11.96 4.71 -3.62
C ILE A 113 12.34 4.29 -2.21
N VAL A 114 13.62 4.45 -1.86
CA VAL A 114 14.18 4.19 -0.53
C VAL A 114 14.48 5.51 0.18
N THR A 115 14.14 5.63 1.47
CA THR A 115 14.26 6.88 2.23
C THR A 115 15.07 6.72 3.53
N SER A 116 15.78 7.79 3.94
CA SER A 116 16.48 7.88 5.24
C SER A 116 15.63 8.46 6.37
N ARG A 117 14.40 8.87 6.06
CA ARG A 117 13.39 9.25 7.04
C ARG A 117 12.05 8.76 6.52
N ARG A 118 11.21 8.26 7.43
CA ARG A 118 9.82 7.93 7.14
C ARG A 118 9.15 9.10 6.44
N ASN A 119 8.53 8.82 5.30
CA ASN A 119 7.94 9.84 4.46
C ASN A 119 6.67 9.30 3.82
N GLN A 120 5.52 9.90 4.15
CA GLN A 120 4.28 9.56 3.50
C GLN A 120 4.27 10.23 2.11
N TYR A 121 4.32 9.45 1.03
CA TYR A 121 4.24 9.98 -0.34
C TYR A 121 2.80 10.33 -0.70
N THR A 122 2.51 11.64 -0.74
CA THR A 122 1.16 12.21 -0.92
C THR A 122 1.10 13.27 -2.02
N THR A 123 2.23 13.80 -2.50
CA THR A 123 2.28 14.88 -3.50
C THR A 123 3.17 14.54 -4.71
N LEU A 124 2.86 15.14 -5.86
CA LEU A 124 3.64 14.93 -7.10
C LEU A 124 5.07 15.52 -7.01
N GLU A 125 5.27 16.50 -6.14
CA GLU A 125 6.59 17.10 -5.90
C GLU A 125 7.55 16.09 -5.27
N GLN A 126 7.08 15.22 -4.38
CA GLN A 126 7.92 14.21 -3.73
C GLN A 126 8.51 13.22 -4.74
N PHE A 127 7.77 12.85 -5.78
CA PHE A 127 8.27 12.01 -6.87
C PHE A 127 9.25 12.77 -7.76
N SER A 128 8.92 14.02 -8.10
CA SER A 128 9.77 14.88 -8.94
C SER A 128 11.16 15.09 -8.32
N ARG A 129 11.25 15.20 -6.99
CA ARG A 129 12.52 15.36 -6.25
C ARG A 129 13.51 14.19 -6.43
N VAL A 130 13.02 13.00 -6.78
CA VAL A 130 13.84 11.82 -7.08
C VAL A 130 13.89 11.51 -8.59
N GLY A 131 13.49 12.46 -9.43
CA GLY A 131 13.53 12.31 -10.89
C GLY A 131 12.49 11.35 -11.46
N LEU A 132 11.40 11.08 -10.72
CA LEU A 132 10.28 10.25 -11.18
C LEU A 132 9.07 11.12 -11.51
N ASP A 133 8.35 10.78 -12.57
CA ASP A 133 7.04 11.37 -12.89
C ASP A 133 5.97 10.27 -12.87
N PRO A 134 5.14 10.20 -11.82
CA PRO A 134 4.16 9.14 -11.66
C PRO A 134 3.03 9.23 -12.70
N ARG A 135 2.90 10.35 -13.44
CA ARG A 135 1.96 10.48 -14.57
C ARG A 135 2.30 9.59 -15.76
N THR A 136 3.56 9.19 -15.86
CA THR A 136 4.09 8.39 -16.98
C THR A 136 4.30 6.93 -16.62
N THR A 137 3.86 6.53 -15.42
CA THR A 137 4.02 5.17 -14.88
C THR A 137 2.69 4.41 -14.94
N ASP A 138 2.72 3.11 -15.20
CA ASP A 138 1.49 2.33 -15.33
C ASP A 138 0.82 2.05 -13.98
N ILE A 139 1.63 1.74 -12.96
CA ILE A 139 1.18 1.40 -11.61
C ILE A 139 1.99 2.18 -10.57
N VAL A 140 1.32 2.83 -9.62
CA VAL A 140 1.96 3.53 -8.51
C VAL A 140 1.46 2.95 -7.20
N VAL A 141 2.37 2.40 -6.39
CA VAL A 141 2.07 1.92 -5.04
C VAL A 141 2.55 2.94 -4.03
N VAL A 142 1.64 3.43 -3.18
CA VAL A 142 1.92 4.41 -2.11
C VAL A 142 1.47 3.89 -0.76
N LYS A 143 2.27 4.10 0.29
CA LYS A 143 1.92 3.67 1.65
C LYS A 143 1.04 4.69 2.38
N ILE A 144 -0.26 4.72 2.07
CA ILE A 144 -1.24 5.64 2.66
C ILE A 144 -2.56 4.94 3.00
N GLY A 145 -3.25 5.46 4.03
CA GLY A 145 -4.52 4.88 4.53
C GLY A 145 -5.78 5.33 3.78
N TYR A 146 -5.65 6.32 2.91
CA TYR A 146 -6.66 6.87 1.99
C TYR A 146 -5.90 7.62 0.89
N LEU A 147 -6.51 7.77 -0.28
CA LEU A 147 -5.86 8.45 -1.41
C LEU A 147 -5.96 9.97 -1.25
N GLU A 148 -4.81 10.61 -1.08
CA GLU A 148 -4.68 12.07 -0.92
C GLU A 148 -5.02 12.82 -2.23
N PRO A 149 -5.45 14.09 -2.16
CA PRO A 149 -6.00 14.82 -3.32
C PRO A 149 -5.11 14.79 -4.58
N ASP A 150 -3.81 15.09 -4.46
CA ASP A 150 -2.88 15.09 -5.59
C ASP A 150 -2.80 13.72 -6.29
N LEU A 151 -2.82 12.64 -5.51
CA LEU A 151 -2.75 11.28 -6.03
C LEU A 151 -4.11 10.79 -6.52
N HIS A 152 -5.19 11.28 -5.93
CA HIS A 152 -6.54 11.03 -6.38
C HIS A 152 -6.79 11.68 -7.75
N ASP A 153 -6.36 12.92 -7.93
CA ASP A 153 -6.48 13.65 -9.19
C ASP A 153 -5.55 13.07 -10.27
N LEU A 154 -4.43 12.48 -9.87
CA LEU A 154 -3.52 11.74 -10.74
C LEU A 154 -4.12 10.40 -11.22
N ALA A 155 -4.78 9.67 -10.33
CA ALA A 155 -5.20 8.29 -10.55
C ALA A 155 -6.31 8.18 -11.60
N ALA A 156 -6.08 7.38 -12.64
CA ALA A 156 -7.15 7.02 -13.56
C ALA A 156 -8.12 5.98 -12.96
N ASP A 157 -7.60 5.11 -12.09
CA ASP A 157 -8.36 4.29 -11.13
C ASP A 157 -7.47 4.00 -9.91
N TRP A 158 -8.07 3.64 -8.78
CA TRP A 158 -7.33 3.32 -7.57
C TRP A 158 -7.99 2.26 -6.69
N ILE A 159 -7.21 1.72 -5.75
CA ILE A 159 -7.67 0.70 -4.80
C ILE A 159 -6.87 0.78 -3.49
N LEU A 160 -7.50 0.43 -2.37
CA LEU A 160 -6.81 0.29 -1.07
C LEU A 160 -6.43 -1.17 -0.83
N ALA A 161 -5.13 -1.43 -0.72
CA ALA A 161 -4.58 -2.73 -0.35
C ALA A 161 -4.42 -2.84 1.17
N LEU A 162 -5.08 -3.84 1.76
CA LEU A 162 -4.92 -4.22 3.16
C LEU A 162 -3.74 -5.18 3.31
N THR A 163 -2.60 -4.65 3.73
CA THR A 163 -1.38 -5.41 4.03
C THR A 163 -1.19 -5.55 5.54
N PRO A 164 -0.46 -6.59 6.00
CA PRO A 164 0.04 -6.65 7.37
C PRO A 164 1.06 -5.54 7.65
N GLY A 165 1.04 -5.00 8.86
CA GLY A 165 2.05 -4.05 9.33
C GLY A 165 1.60 -3.32 10.61
N GLY A 166 2.35 -2.29 11.01
CA GLY A 166 2.11 -1.58 12.27
C GLY A 166 0.77 -0.83 12.36
N VAL A 167 0.12 -0.60 11.22
CA VAL A 167 -1.15 0.15 11.10
C VAL A 167 -2.19 -0.62 10.28
N ASP A 168 -2.15 -1.95 10.37
CA ASP A 168 -3.06 -2.86 9.69
C ASP A 168 -4.55 -2.53 9.97
N GLN A 169 -5.33 -2.32 8.92
CA GLN A 169 -6.76 -2.04 9.04
C GLN A 169 -7.63 -3.31 9.10
N ASP A 170 -7.04 -4.50 8.98
CA ASP A 170 -7.72 -5.77 9.26
C ASP A 170 -7.69 -6.06 10.76
N LEU A 171 -8.66 -5.49 11.49
CA LEU A 171 -8.70 -5.54 12.96
C LEU A 171 -8.74 -6.96 13.53
N ILE A 172 -9.37 -7.90 12.81
CA ILE A 172 -9.51 -9.29 13.26
C ILE A 172 -8.14 -9.98 13.23
N ARG A 173 -7.32 -9.69 12.22
CA ARG A 173 -5.97 -10.23 12.07
C ARG A 173 -5.02 -9.79 13.20
N LEU A 174 -5.29 -8.67 13.86
CA LEU A 174 -4.44 -8.11 14.92
C LEU A 174 -4.52 -8.85 16.27
N GLY A 175 -5.52 -9.73 16.49
CA GLY A 175 -5.55 -10.59 17.68
C GLY A 175 -5.73 -9.87 19.03
N HIS A 176 -6.53 -8.80 19.04
CA HIS A 176 -6.82 -8.02 20.25
C HIS A 176 -7.44 -8.87 21.38
N HIS A 177 -6.86 -8.78 22.59
CA HIS A 177 -7.26 -9.58 23.75
C HIS A 177 -7.57 -8.75 25.01
N ARG A 178 -7.21 -7.46 25.07
CA ARG A 178 -7.51 -6.54 26.19
C ARG A 178 -8.56 -5.51 25.76
N ILE A 179 -9.73 -6.00 25.43
CA ILE A 179 -10.86 -5.22 24.91
C ILE A 179 -12.11 -5.54 25.74
N ASP A 180 -13.00 -4.56 25.91
CA ASP A 180 -14.28 -4.78 26.58
C ASP A 180 -15.22 -5.51 25.62
N ARG A 181 -15.60 -6.74 25.96
CA ARG A 181 -16.47 -7.58 25.14
C ARG A 181 -17.91 -7.62 25.67
N PRO A 182 -18.93 -7.81 24.81
CA PRO A 182 -18.83 -8.00 23.37
C PRO A 182 -18.54 -6.70 22.60
N MET A 183 -17.70 -6.76 21.56
CA MET A 183 -17.33 -5.60 20.75
C MET A 183 -17.26 -5.91 19.26
N PHE A 184 -17.90 -5.06 18.46
CA PHE A 184 -17.81 -5.12 17.00
C PHE A 184 -16.41 -4.67 16.56
N PRO A 185 -15.73 -5.36 15.62
CA PRO A 185 -16.16 -6.55 14.87
C PRO A 185 -15.72 -7.90 15.48
N PHE A 186 -15.15 -7.92 16.69
CA PHE A 186 -14.53 -9.10 17.31
C PHE A 186 -15.52 -10.17 17.79
N ASP A 187 -16.74 -9.78 18.13
CA ASP A 187 -17.80 -10.66 18.59
C ASP A 187 -19.00 -10.55 17.62
N PRO A 188 -19.02 -11.30 16.50
CA PRO A 188 -20.01 -11.12 15.43
C PRO A 188 -21.44 -11.48 15.83
N GLU A 189 -21.59 -12.26 16.90
CA GLU A 189 -22.89 -12.67 17.44
C GLU A 189 -23.48 -11.65 18.43
N MET A 190 -22.84 -10.49 18.61
CA MET A 190 -23.36 -9.44 19.49
C MET A 190 -24.61 -8.77 18.90
N ALA A 191 -25.44 -8.19 19.76
CA ALA A 191 -26.55 -7.37 19.30
C ALA A 191 -26.04 -6.10 18.60
N ASP A 192 -26.72 -5.67 17.54
CA ASP A 192 -26.35 -4.45 16.81
C ASP A 192 -26.34 -3.25 17.75
N PRO A 193 -25.25 -2.47 17.79
CA PRO A 193 -25.22 -1.24 18.58
C PRO A 193 -26.23 -0.25 18.00
N PRO A 194 -26.86 0.61 18.83
CA PRO A 194 -27.71 1.67 18.33
C PRO A 194 -26.85 2.71 17.59
N LEU A 195 -26.85 2.66 16.25
CA LEU A 195 -26.08 3.57 15.38
C LEU A 195 -26.86 4.84 15.00
N GLU A 196 -27.91 5.18 15.74
CA GLU A 196 -28.68 6.39 15.47
C GLU A 196 -27.87 7.66 15.77
N VAL A 197 -27.81 8.55 14.79
CA VAL A 197 -27.16 9.86 14.94
C VAL A 197 -27.99 10.70 15.90
N ARG A 198 -27.42 11.06 17.06
CA ARG A 198 -28.03 12.06 17.95
C ARG A 198 -28.06 13.40 17.22
N ARG A 199 -29.26 13.87 16.88
CA ARG A 199 -29.51 15.21 16.34
C ARG A 199 -29.50 16.26 17.44
#